data_AF-A0A6N6PCA8-F1
#
_entry.id   AF-A0A6N6PCA8-F1
#
_cell.length_a   1.000
_cell.length_b   1.000
_cell.length_c   1.000
_cell.angle_alpha   90.00
_cell.angle_beta   90.00
_cell.angle_gamma   90.00
#
_symmetry.space_group_name_H-M   'P 1'
#
loop_
_entity.id
_entity.type
_entity.pdbx_description
1 polymer ?
#
loop_
_entity_poly.entity_id
_entity_poly.type
_entity_poly.pdbx_seq_one_letter_code
_entity_poly.pdbx_strand_id
1 'polypeptide(L)'
;MMSSFHSGRKGQRGFLLLEVILALAVFSAAATGFAVAMHRMAAAAGLAQNELRITRILDSALDETLSLPQLEEGRTSNPIGKSGIEMTTAITLLNNLENKDGVKLQETYLITVSARWYETGVWKERAAETWRYGRMYQP
;
A
#
# COMPACT_ATOMS: atom_id res chain seq x y z
N MET A 1 -20.71 -2.20 -77.09
CA MET A 1 -19.42 -2.83 -77.45
C MET A 1 -18.54 -2.80 -76.20
N MET A 2 -18.45 -3.93 -75.48
CA MET A 2 -17.72 -4.09 -74.21
C MET A 2 -16.35 -4.73 -74.48
N SER A 3 -15.31 -4.24 -73.81
CA SER A 3 -14.11 -4.99 -73.38
C SER A 3 -13.24 -4.05 -72.55
N SER A 4 -13.47 -4.00 -71.24
CA SER A 4 -12.75 -4.72 -70.17
C SER A 4 -11.28 -4.30 -70.00
N PHE A 5 -11.05 -3.42 -69.03
CA PHE A 5 -9.73 -3.16 -68.47
C PHE A 5 -9.29 -4.39 -67.67
N HIS A 6 -8.25 -5.08 -68.14
CA HIS A 6 -7.51 -6.05 -67.32
C HIS A 6 -6.45 -5.31 -66.51
N SER A 7 -6.78 -4.89 -65.29
CA SER A 7 -5.78 -4.49 -64.30
C SER A 7 -5.21 -5.72 -63.61
N GLY A 8 -4.20 -6.33 -64.24
CA GLY A 8 -3.40 -7.39 -63.63
C GLY A 8 -2.47 -6.84 -62.55
N ARG A 9 -2.94 -6.71 -61.31
CA ARG A 9 -2.03 -6.65 -60.14
C ARG A 9 -1.66 -8.08 -59.74
N LYS A 10 -0.57 -8.60 -60.30
CA LYS A 10 0.05 -9.86 -59.86
C LYS A 10 1.41 -9.59 -59.20
N GLY A 11 1.47 -9.83 -57.89
CA GLY A 11 2.54 -10.61 -57.28
C GLY A 11 3.76 -9.89 -56.69
N GLN A 12 3.58 -9.04 -55.68
CA GLN A 12 4.65 -8.87 -54.67
C GLN A 12 4.68 -10.13 -53.78
N ARG A 13 5.31 -11.22 -54.25
CA ARG A 13 5.44 -12.50 -53.53
C ARG A 13 6.90 -12.89 -53.22
N GLY A 14 7.82 -11.91 -53.24
CA GLY A 14 9.26 -12.17 -53.06
C GLY A 14 9.77 -12.18 -51.62
N PHE A 15 8.98 -11.73 -50.63
CA PHE A 15 9.49 -11.46 -49.28
C PHE A 15 8.66 -12.06 -48.13
N LEU A 16 7.76 -13.01 -48.42
CA LEU A 16 6.88 -13.60 -47.39
C LEU A 16 7.66 -14.21 -46.21
N LEU A 17 8.78 -14.88 -46.49
CA LEU A 17 9.62 -15.43 -45.43
C LEU A 17 10.23 -14.32 -44.57
N LEU A 18 10.72 -13.23 -45.19
CA LEU A 18 11.30 -12.08 -44.49
C LEU A 18 10.24 -11.36 -43.65
N GLU A 19 9.02 -11.21 -44.17
CA GLU A 19 7.89 -10.59 -43.46
C GLU A 19 7.50 -11.39 -42.22
N VAL A 20 7.42 -12.72 -42.33
CA VAL A 20 7.14 -13.59 -41.18
C VAL A 20 8.27 -13.52 -40.16
N ILE A 21 9.54 -13.52 -40.59
CA ILE A 21 10.68 -13.38 -39.68
C ILE A 21 10.65 -12.03 -38.96
N LEU A 22 10.39 -10.94 -39.69
CA LEU A 22 10.29 -9.59 -39.12
C LEU A 22 9.11 -9.50 -38.13
N ALA A 23 7.95 -10.04 -38.51
CA ALA A 23 6.78 -10.09 -37.65
C ALA A 23 7.06 -10.87 -36.37
N LEU A 24 7.70 -12.04 -36.47
CA LEU A 24 8.09 -12.84 -35.31
C LEU A 24 9.12 -12.11 -34.44
N ALA A 25 10.09 -11.41 -35.03
CA ALA A 25 11.08 -10.65 -34.29
C ALA A 25 10.45 -9.49 -33.50
N VAL A 26 9.60 -8.69 -34.16
CA VAL A 26 8.89 -7.57 -33.51
C VAL A 26 7.91 -8.08 -32.46
N PHE A 27 7.17 -9.15 -32.77
CA PHE A 27 6.25 -9.77 -31.81
C PHE A 27 6.98 -10.31 -30.59
N SER A 28 8.11 -10.98 -30.78
CA SER A 28 8.93 -11.50 -29.67
C SER A 28 9.46 -10.37 -28.81
N ALA A 29 9.98 -9.30 -29.41
CA ALA A 29 10.44 -8.12 -28.67
C ALA A 29 9.31 -7.48 -27.86
N ALA A 30 8.12 -7.34 -28.44
CA ALA A 30 6.93 -6.82 -27.75
C ALA A 30 6.48 -7.73 -26.60
N ALA A 31 6.44 -9.06 -26.83
CA ALA A 31 6.04 -10.04 -25.82
C ALA A 31 6.99 -10.05 -24.63
N THR A 32 8.30 -10.00 -24.85
CA THR A 32 9.29 -9.91 -23.77
C THR A 32 9.17 -8.58 -23.01
N GLY A 33 9.01 -7.47 -23.71
CA GLY A 33 8.80 -6.16 -23.09
C GLY A 33 7.56 -6.14 -22.19
N PHE A 34 6.46 -6.73 -22.67
CA PHE A 34 5.24 -6.88 -21.89
C PHE A 34 5.42 -7.77 -20.65
N ALA A 35 6.08 -8.92 -20.79
CA ALA A 35 6.34 -9.82 -19.67
C ALA A 35 7.16 -9.13 -18.55
N VAL A 36 8.19 -8.36 -18.93
CA VAL A 36 8.99 -7.58 -17.98
C VAL A 36 8.15 -6.50 -17.29
N ALA A 37 7.32 -5.78 -18.04
CA ALA A 37 6.43 -4.77 -17.48
C ALA A 37 5.43 -5.39 -16.49
N MET A 38 4.79 -6.50 -16.85
CA MET A 38 3.88 -7.24 -15.96
C MET A 38 4.56 -7.69 -14.68
N HIS A 39 5.77 -8.24 -14.78
CA HIS A 39 6.52 -8.68 -13.60
C HIS A 39 6.78 -7.52 -12.63
N ARG A 40 7.17 -6.35 -13.16
CA ARG A 40 7.38 -5.13 -12.36
C ARG A 40 6.10 -4.61 -11.73
N MET A 41 4.99 -4.63 -12.47
CA MET A 41 3.68 -4.23 -11.95
C MET A 41 3.21 -5.18 -10.83
N ALA A 42 3.40 -6.48 -11.00
CA ALA A 42 3.05 -7.47 -9.97
C ALA A 42 3.85 -7.27 -8.69
N ALA A 43 5.16 -7.02 -8.80
CA ALA A 43 6.00 -6.68 -7.64
C ALA A 43 5.54 -5.41 -6.94
N ALA A 44 5.25 -4.34 -7.70
CA ALA A 44 4.73 -3.09 -7.14
C ALA A 44 3.36 -3.26 -6.48
N ALA A 45 2.46 -4.02 -7.10
CA ALA A 45 1.15 -4.34 -6.53
C ALA A 45 1.27 -5.13 -5.22
N GLY A 46 2.20 -6.08 -5.14
CA GLY A 46 2.49 -6.83 -3.92
C GLY A 46 2.95 -5.91 -2.78
N LEU A 47 3.87 -4.98 -3.06
CA LEU A 47 4.32 -3.98 -2.08
C LEU A 47 3.16 -3.11 -1.60
N ALA A 48 2.36 -2.57 -2.52
CA ALA A 48 1.20 -1.73 -2.19
C ALA A 48 0.16 -2.47 -1.33
N GLN A 49 -0.12 -3.74 -1.65
CA GLN A 49 -1.03 -4.57 -0.85
C GLN A 49 -0.50 -4.81 0.56
N ASN A 50 0.80 -5.04 0.71
CA ASN A 50 1.42 -5.21 2.03
C ASN A 50 1.30 -3.92 2.86
N GLU A 51 1.58 -2.77 2.26
CA GLU A 51 1.44 -1.47 2.93
C GLU A 51 0.01 -1.19 3.36
N LEU A 52 -0.98 -1.41 2.48
CA LEU A 52 -2.40 -1.25 2.81
C LEU A 52 -2.85 -2.17 3.95
N ARG A 53 -2.33 -3.40 3.97
CA ARG A 53 -2.59 -4.34 5.06
C ARG A 53 -2.05 -3.82 6.38
N ILE A 54 -0.81 -3.33 6.41
CA ILE A 54 -0.19 -2.78 7.63
C ILE A 54 -0.95 -1.55 8.11
N THR A 55 -1.31 -0.64 7.20
CA THR A 55 -2.13 0.53 7.55
C THR A 55 -3.46 0.11 8.19
N ARG A 56 -4.19 -0.85 7.59
CA ARG A 56 -5.44 -1.35 8.16
C ARG A 56 -5.26 -1.96 9.55
N ILE A 57 -4.16 -2.66 9.79
CA ILE A 57 -3.83 -3.22 11.10
C ILE A 57 -3.62 -2.11 12.12
N LEU A 58 -2.84 -1.08 11.77
CA LEU A 58 -2.60 0.07 12.64
C LEU A 58 -3.90 0.83 12.94
N ASP A 59 -4.72 1.09 11.93
CA ASP A 59 -6.02 1.75 12.09
C ASP A 59 -6.95 0.94 13.00
N SER A 60 -7.02 -0.38 12.82
CA SER A 60 -7.85 -1.25 13.66
C SER A 60 -7.39 -1.23 15.12
N ALA A 61 -6.08 -1.24 15.37
CA ALA A 61 -5.52 -1.20 16.72
C ALA A 61 -5.68 0.18 17.38
N LEU A 62 -5.63 1.25 16.60
CA LEU A 62 -5.98 2.59 17.07
C LEU A 62 -7.46 2.65 17.47
N ASP A 63 -8.37 2.19 16.61
CA ASP A 63 -9.80 2.17 16.90
C ASP A 63 -10.13 1.32 18.12
N GLU A 64 -9.49 0.16 18.26
CA GLU A 64 -9.61 -0.69 19.45
C GLU A 64 -9.18 0.06 20.71
N THR A 65 -8.03 0.73 20.68
CA THR A 65 -7.52 1.51 21.81
C THR A 65 -8.43 2.69 22.14
N LEU A 66 -8.97 3.36 21.13
CA LEU A 66 -9.89 4.49 21.30
C LEU A 66 -11.23 4.06 21.90
N SER A 67 -11.65 2.81 21.66
CA SER A 67 -12.90 2.25 22.21
C SER A 67 -12.83 1.95 23.71
N LEU A 68 -11.63 1.95 24.32
CA LEU A 68 -11.46 1.66 25.74
C LEU A 68 -12.18 2.73 26.60
N PRO A 69 -13.02 2.34 27.58
CA PRO A 69 -13.75 3.29 28.42
C PRO A 69 -12.83 4.23 29.22
N GLN A 70 -11.74 3.68 29.74
CA GLN A 70 -10.66 4.41 30.41
C GLN A 70 -9.34 4.08 29.73
N LEU A 71 -8.51 5.11 29.55
CA LEU A 71 -7.13 4.96 29.09
C LEU A 71 -6.22 4.95 30.30
N GLU A 72 -5.35 3.95 30.35
CA GLU A 72 -4.25 3.88 31.31
C GLU A 72 -2.95 4.19 30.59
N GLU A 73 -2.12 5.02 31.19
CA GLU A 73 -0.78 5.29 30.66
C GLU A 73 0.05 4.00 30.70
N GLY A 74 0.72 3.69 29.59
CA GLY A 74 1.45 2.45 29.51
C GLY A 74 1.89 2.09 28.10
N ARG A 75 2.64 1.00 28.01
CA ARG A 75 3.12 0.43 26.76
C ARG A 75 2.84 -1.07 26.75
N THR A 76 2.17 -1.53 25.71
CA THR A 76 1.88 -2.94 25.48
C THR A 76 2.48 -3.37 24.15
N SER A 77 3.14 -4.53 24.12
CA SER A 77 3.77 -5.07 22.92
C SER A 77 3.33 -6.51 22.71
N ASN A 78 2.59 -6.75 21.63
CA ASN A 78 2.03 -8.06 21.32
C ASN A 78 2.34 -8.45 19.86
N PRO A 79 2.74 -9.71 19.59
CA PRO A 79 2.85 -10.20 18.23
C PRO A 79 1.47 -10.38 17.59
N ILE A 80 1.33 -10.01 16.32
CA ILE A 80 0.06 -10.20 15.60
C ILE A 80 0.02 -11.59 14.97
N GLY A 81 -0.58 -12.53 15.70
CA GLY A 81 -0.78 -13.91 15.24
C GLY A 81 0.53 -14.56 14.78
N LYS A 82 0.53 -15.17 13.58
CA LYS A 82 1.73 -15.77 12.95
C LYS A 82 2.36 -14.89 11.86
N SER A 83 2.03 -13.59 11.83
CA SER A 83 2.42 -12.71 10.72
C SER A 83 3.88 -12.25 10.76
N GLY A 84 4.59 -12.45 11.88
CA GLY A 84 5.93 -11.90 12.08
C GLY A 84 5.95 -10.39 12.31
N ILE A 85 4.79 -9.77 12.52
CA ILE A 85 4.64 -8.36 12.86
C ILE A 85 4.56 -8.25 14.39
N GLU A 86 5.44 -7.43 14.96
CA GLU A 86 5.40 -7.01 16.36
C GLU A 86 4.66 -5.68 16.45
N MET A 87 3.58 -5.62 17.22
CA MET A 87 2.80 -4.41 17.42
C MET A 87 3.05 -3.85 18.82
N THR A 88 3.31 -2.56 18.90
CA THR A 88 3.41 -1.81 20.15
C THR A 88 2.33 -0.75 20.20
N THR A 89 1.56 -0.71 21.27
CA THR A 89 0.68 0.41 21.61
C THR A 89 1.28 1.14 22.80
N ALA A 90 1.44 2.45 22.67
CA ALA A 90 1.89 3.34 23.73
C ALA A 90 0.82 4.42 23.97
N ILE A 91 0.41 4.57 25.22
CA ILE A 91 -0.52 5.60 25.68
C ILE A 91 0.27 6.51 26.62
N THR A 92 0.30 7.81 26.33
CA THR A 92 1.07 8.80 27.10
C THR A 92 0.17 9.97 27.48
N LEU A 93 0.20 10.37 28.75
CA LEU A 93 -0.57 11.53 29.22
C LEU A 93 0.14 12.83 28.82
N LEU A 94 -0.56 13.68 28.07
CA LEU A 94 -0.09 15.01 27.70
C LEU A 94 -0.45 16.01 28.80
N ASN A 95 0.59 16.57 29.42
CA ASN A 95 0.47 17.62 30.43
C ASN A 95 0.63 19.01 29.79
N ASN A 96 0.06 20.04 30.42
CA ASN A 96 0.17 21.45 30.01
C ASN A 96 -0.36 21.78 28.60
N LEU A 97 -1.33 21.03 28.08
CA LEU A 97 -2.08 21.48 26.91
C LEU A 97 -3.10 22.54 27.30
N GLU A 98 -3.20 23.59 26.50
CA GLU A 98 -4.20 24.65 26.65
C GLU A 98 -4.91 24.87 25.31
N ASN A 99 -6.21 25.14 25.36
CA ASN A 99 -6.94 25.56 24.17
C ASN A 99 -6.68 27.05 23.87
N LYS A 100 -7.25 27.56 22.77
CA LYS A 100 -7.07 28.98 22.37
C LYS A 100 -7.62 29.99 23.39
N ASP A 101 -8.49 29.54 24.29
CA ASP A 101 -9.12 30.34 25.33
C ASP A 101 -8.35 30.26 26.67
N GLY A 102 -7.18 29.60 26.69
CA GLY A 102 -6.35 29.42 27.89
C GLY A 102 -6.87 28.37 28.86
N VAL A 103 -7.83 27.54 28.44
CA VAL A 103 -8.37 26.44 29.27
C VAL A 103 -7.45 25.24 29.15
N LYS A 104 -6.95 24.76 30.30
CA LYS A 104 -6.11 23.57 30.38
C LYS A 104 -6.87 22.30 29.98
N LEU A 105 -6.36 21.58 28.99
CA LEU A 105 -6.83 20.30 28.52
C LEU A 105 -6.18 19.17 29.33
N GLN A 106 -6.63 19.01 30.57
CA GLN A 106 -6.25 17.89 31.43
C GLN A 106 -6.79 16.57 30.86
N GLU A 107 -6.10 15.44 31.10
CA GLU A 107 -6.54 14.12 30.62
C GLU A 107 -6.55 13.98 29.07
N THR A 108 -5.63 14.66 28.39
CA THR A 108 -5.37 14.41 26.97
C THR A 108 -4.32 13.32 26.84
N TYR A 109 -4.62 12.27 26.07
CA TYR A 109 -3.69 11.18 25.83
C TYR A 109 -3.19 11.21 24.38
N LEU A 110 -1.88 11.04 24.19
CA LEU A 110 -1.29 10.65 22.92
C LEU A 110 -1.30 9.12 22.86
N ILE A 111 -1.93 8.58 21.83
CA ILE A 111 -1.93 7.14 21.54
C ILE A 111 -1.07 6.95 20.30
N THR A 112 -0.02 6.15 20.43
CA THR A 112 0.86 5.73 19.33
C THR A 112 0.77 4.22 19.17
N VAL A 113 0.41 3.77 17.98
CA VAL A 113 0.48 2.35 17.61
C VAL A 113 1.58 2.20 16.57
N SER A 114 2.56 1.35 16.82
CA SER A 114 3.61 1.00 15.88
C SER A 114 3.61 -0.48 15.54
N ALA A 115 3.91 -0.78 14.28
CA ALA A 115 4.11 -2.11 13.76
C ALA A 115 5.55 -2.23 13.25
N ARG A 116 6.26 -3.26 13.72
CA ARG A 116 7.63 -3.58 13.31
C ARG A 116 7.66 -4.96 12.68
N TRP A 117 8.30 -5.08 11.52
CA TRP A 117 8.43 -6.35 10.80
C TRP A 117 9.75 -6.43 10.05
N TYR A 118 10.19 -7.65 9.73
CA TYR A 118 11.41 -7.89 8.96
C TYR A 118 11.06 -8.17 7.49
N GLU A 119 11.61 -7.39 6.58
CA GLU A 119 11.36 -7.54 5.15
C GLU A 119 12.65 -7.28 4.36
N THR A 120 12.96 -8.15 3.40
CA THR A 120 14.12 -7.99 2.50
C THR A 120 15.45 -7.78 3.23
N GLY A 121 15.64 -8.39 4.40
CA GLY A 121 16.90 -8.28 5.16
C GLY A 121 16.99 -7.05 6.07
N VAL A 122 15.94 -6.25 6.16
CA VAL A 122 15.93 -5.00 6.93
C VAL A 122 14.70 -4.95 7.83
N TRP A 123 14.88 -4.45 9.05
CA TRP A 123 13.75 -4.12 9.92
C TRP A 123 13.03 -2.88 9.39
N LYS A 124 11.73 -3.01 9.20
CA LYS A 124 10.84 -1.90 8.88
C LYS A 124 9.93 -1.61 10.07
N GLU A 125 9.55 -0.36 10.18
CA GLU A 125 8.62 0.12 11.19
C GLU A 125 7.67 1.14 10.56
N ARG A 126 6.41 1.12 10.99
CA ARG A 126 5.42 2.15 10.68
C ARG A 126 4.62 2.42 11.94
N ALA A 127 4.31 3.69 12.18
CA ALA A 127 3.51 4.12 13.31
C ALA A 127 2.35 5.00 12.86
N ALA A 128 1.28 4.97 13.64
CA ALA A 128 0.14 5.86 13.52
C ALA A 128 -0.17 6.45 14.91
N GLU A 129 -0.58 7.71 14.93
CA GLU A 129 -0.75 8.48 16.16
C GLU A 129 -2.10 9.20 16.17
N THR A 130 -2.71 9.29 17.34
CA THR A 130 -3.93 10.06 17.56
C THR A 130 -3.96 10.63 18.96
N TRP A 131 -4.75 11.70 19.16
CA TRP A 131 -4.96 12.30 20.46
C TRP A 131 -6.40 12.05 20.90
N ARG A 132 -6.58 11.63 22.15
CA ARG A 132 -7.91 11.47 22.76
C ARG A 132 -8.02 12.31 24.02
N TYR A 133 -9.07 13.13 24.07
CA TYR A 133 -9.45 13.84 25.28
C TYR A 133 -10.31 12.93 26.17
N GLY A 134 -9.88 12.69 27.41
CA GLY A 134 -10.55 11.75 28.32
C GLY A 134 -12.00 12.13 28.65
N ARG A 135 -12.31 13.43 28.70
CA ARG A 135 -13.64 13.93 29.07
C ARG A 135 -14.60 14.13 27.89
N MET A 136 -14.24 13.71 26.68
CA MET A 136 -15.09 13.91 25.49
C MET A 136 -16.42 13.12 25.52
N TYR A 137 -16.48 12.05 26.34
CA TYR A 137 -17.66 11.17 26.45
C TYR A 137 -18.12 10.99 27.91
N GLN A 138 -17.65 11.80 28.85
CA GLN A 138 -18.18 11.81 30.22
C GLN A 138 -19.47 12.65 30.24
N PRO A 139 -20.60 12.10 30.72
CA PRO A 139 -21.88 12.81 30.80
C PRO A 139 -21.84 13.98 31.80
#